data_AF-A0A0C2DCF2-F1
#
_entry.id   AF-A0A0C2DCF2-F1
#
_cell.length_a   1.000
_cell.length_b   1.000
_cell.length_c   1.000
_cell.angle_alpha   90.00
_cell.angle_beta   90.00
_cell.angle_gamma   90.00
#
_symmetry.space_group_name_H-M   'P 1'
#
loop_
_entity.id
_entity.type
_entity.pdbx_description
1 polymer ?
#
loop_
_entity_poly.entity_id
_entity_poly.type
_entity_poly.pdbx_seq_one_letter_code
_entity_poly.pdbx_strand_id
1 'polypeptide(L)'
;MKKGTTLPLWIGGVDGFPPPFVGAIAVPETVPLKSGDSVAAYVDENWILAEVLAVSPTGRYDVKDVDDEQKGMVKWIITGVVQRVPQLATDDYLVTFEDPSYSTGYSPPLPIPQRYVVPFKEIKGKNKSRSVGSD
;
A
#
# COMPACT_ATOMS: atom_id res chain seq x y z
N MET A 1 5.78 -11.45 -17.59
CA MET A 1 5.70 -11.40 -16.12
C MET A 1 6.77 -10.43 -15.62
N LYS A 2 6.46 -9.13 -15.48
CA LYS A 2 7.41 -8.19 -14.87
C LYS A 2 7.46 -8.53 -13.39
N LYS A 3 8.50 -9.27 -12.97
CA LYS A 3 8.86 -9.40 -11.55
C LYS A 3 8.84 -7.99 -10.98
N GLY A 4 8.10 -7.76 -9.88
CA GLY A 4 8.09 -6.48 -9.20
C GLY A 4 9.54 -6.04 -9.03
N THR A 5 9.88 -4.88 -9.57
CA THR A 5 11.27 -4.39 -9.54
C THR A 5 11.67 -4.29 -8.08
N THR A 6 12.64 -5.12 -7.68
CA THR A 6 13.18 -5.17 -6.31
C THR A 6 13.58 -3.76 -5.91
N LEU A 7 13.01 -3.25 -4.82
CA LEU A 7 13.43 -1.95 -4.29
C LEU A 7 14.88 -2.05 -3.83
N PRO A 8 15.69 -0.99 -3.99
CA PRO A 8 17.02 -0.97 -3.42
C PRO A 8 16.95 -1.10 -1.90
N LEU A 9 17.86 -1.89 -1.33
CA LEU A 9 18.00 -1.99 0.12
C LEU A 9 18.65 -0.71 0.64
N TRP A 10 18.02 -0.09 1.63
CA TRP A 10 18.66 1.00 2.37
C TRP A 10 19.71 0.43 3.33
N ILE A 11 20.91 1.01 3.30
CA ILE A 11 22.02 0.66 4.20
C ILE A 11 22.45 1.93 4.93
N GLY A 12 22.21 1.98 6.23
CA GLY A 12 22.60 3.09 7.10
C GLY A 12 24.02 2.95 7.65
N GLY A 13 24.58 4.07 8.14
CA GLY A 13 25.75 4.05 9.01
C GLY A 13 25.41 3.57 10.42
N VAL A 14 26.41 3.51 11.30
CA VAL A 14 26.29 2.95 12.67
C VAL A 14 25.15 3.58 13.48
N ASP A 15 24.91 4.89 13.29
CA ASP A 15 23.85 5.64 13.98
C ASP A 15 22.77 6.17 13.01
N GLY A 16 22.72 5.63 11.79
CA GLY A 16 21.78 6.07 10.77
C GLY A 16 20.36 5.60 11.08
N PHE A 17 19.39 6.52 11.07
CA PHE A 17 17.96 6.16 11.03
C PHE A 17 17.46 6.12 9.58
N PRO A 18 16.62 5.15 9.17
CA PRO A 18 16.08 5.10 7.82
C PRO A 18 15.29 6.37 7.46
N PRO A 19 15.55 7.00 6.30
CA PRO A 19 14.84 8.21 5.89
C PRO A 19 13.37 7.91 5.51
N PRO A 20 12.54 8.96 5.32
CA PRO A 20 11.21 8.82 4.74
C PRO A 20 11.21 7.97 3.46
N PHE A 21 10.11 7.25 3.21
CA PHE A 21 9.93 6.29 2.11
C PHE A 21 10.72 4.97 2.23
N VAL A 22 11.58 4.80 3.25
CA VAL A 22 12.22 3.51 3.50
C VAL A 22 11.28 2.62 4.30
N GLY A 23 10.73 1.62 3.63
CA GLY A 23 9.86 0.63 4.25
C GLY A 23 8.64 1.24 4.93
N ALA A 24 8.44 0.93 6.21
CA ALA A 24 7.29 1.41 6.99
C ALA A 24 7.51 2.81 7.61
N ILE A 25 8.62 3.49 7.32
CA ILE A 25 8.87 4.85 7.82
C ILE A 25 7.90 5.83 7.16
N ALA A 26 7.09 6.48 7.99
CA ALA A 26 6.08 7.43 7.54
C ALA A 26 6.71 8.60 6.77
N VAL A 27 6.03 9.00 5.71
CA VAL A 27 6.38 10.17 4.91
C VAL A 27 5.61 11.37 5.49
N PRO A 28 6.29 12.45 5.88
CA PRO A 28 5.61 13.68 6.28
C PRO A 28 4.74 14.21 5.14
N GLU A 29 3.52 14.67 5.43
CA GLU A 29 2.59 15.21 4.40
C GLU A 29 3.15 16.47 3.70
N THR A 30 4.16 17.11 4.28
CA THR A 30 4.86 18.26 3.71
C THR A 30 5.84 17.90 2.59
N VAL A 31 6.16 16.62 2.40
CA VAL A 31 7.06 16.17 1.33
C VAL A 31 6.22 15.92 0.08
N PRO A 32 6.34 16.75 -0.98
CA PRO A 32 5.58 16.53 -2.20
C PRO A 32 6.08 15.29 -2.93
N LEU A 33 5.16 14.52 -3.48
CA LEU A 33 5.48 13.47 -4.45
C LEU A 33 5.93 14.10 -5.77
N LYS A 34 6.57 13.33 -6.64
CA LYS A 34 7.02 13.78 -7.97
C LYS A 34 6.44 12.92 -9.08
N SER A 35 6.49 13.45 -10.30
CA SER A 35 6.15 12.70 -11.51
C SER A 35 6.98 11.41 -11.61
N GLY A 36 6.33 10.29 -11.93
CA GLY A 36 6.89 8.95 -11.98
C GLY A 36 6.83 8.15 -10.67
N ASP A 37 6.40 8.75 -9.55
CA ASP A 37 6.25 8.01 -8.29
C ASP A 37 5.07 7.03 -8.37
N SER A 38 5.29 5.78 -7.95
CA SER A 38 4.20 4.80 -7.77
C SER A 38 3.52 5.03 -6.42
N VAL A 39 2.19 5.12 -6.41
CA VAL A 39 1.39 5.48 -5.23
C VAL A 39 0.18 4.58 -5.06
N ALA A 40 -0.32 4.50 -3.83
CA ALA A 40 -1.68 4.07 -3.55
C ALA A 40 -2.60 5.30 -3.64
N ALA A 41 -3.50 5.34 -4.62
CA ALA A 41 -4.46 6.43 -4.79
C ALA A 41 -5.87 5.95 -4.42
N TYR A 42 -6.63 6.78 -3.70
CA TYR A 42 -8.04 6.50 -3.38
C TYR A 42 -8.94 7.18 -4.41
N VAL A 43 -9.58 6.39 -5.28
CA VAL A 43 -10.42 6.84 -6.40
C VAL A 43 -11.71 6.03 -6.39
N ASP A 44 -12.86 6.70 -6.46
CA ASP A 44 -14.20 6.07 -6.52
C ASP A 44 -14.38 4.93 -5.50
N GLU A 45 -14.07 5.22 -4.23
CA GLU A 45 -14.14 4.30 -3.08
C GLU A 45 -13.15 3.14 -3.06
N ASN A 46 -12.23 3.07 -4.02
CA ASN A 46 -11.25 2.00 -4.12
C ASN A 46 -9.84 2.55 -4.02
N TRP A 47 -8.93 1.75 -3.45
CA TRP A 47 -7.51 2.02 -3.52
C TRP A 47 -6.92 1.35 -4.76
N ILE A 48 -6.22 2.12 -5.59
CA ILE A 48 -5.56 1.65 -6.81
C ILE A 48 -4.06 1.87 -6.73
N LEU A 49 -3.30 1.05 -7.47
CA LEU A 49 -1.91 1.33 -7.76
C LEU A 49 -1.84 2.32 -8.93
N ALA A 50 -1.33 3.51 -8.69
CA ALA A 50 -1.24 4.57 -9.69
C ALA A 50 0.17 5.13 -9.82
N GLU A 51 0.43 5.83 -10.91
CA GLU A 51 1.66 6.61 -11.13
C GLU A 51 1.32 8.10 -11.14
N VAL A 52 2.10 8.91 -10.43
CA VAL A 52 1.96 10.37 -10.45
C VAL A 52 2.42 10.90 -11.81
N LEU A 53 1.55 11.60 -12.53
CA LEU A 53 1.89 12.26 -13.79
C LEU A 53 2.35 13.71 -13.55
N ALA A 54 1.62 14.44 -12.71
CA ALA A 54 1.91 15.84 -12.43
C ALA A 54 1.51 16.23 -11.00
N VAL A 55 2.16 17.28 -10.51
CA VAL A 55 1.93 17.86 -9.18
C VAL A 55 1.46 19.29 -9.35
N SER A 56 0.22 19.56 -8.97
CA SER A 56 -0.32 20.90 -8.98
C SER A 56 0.25 21.71 -7.80
N PRO A 57 0.54 23.02 -7.98
CA PRO A 57 0.90 23.91 -6.87
C PRO A 57 -0.14 23.99 -5.75
N THR A 58 -1.37 23.56 -6.03
CA THR A 58 -2.49 23.52 -5.07
C THR A 58 -2.48 22.29 -4.15
N GLY A 59 -1.49 21.40 -4.30
CA GLY A 59 -1.41 20.14 -3.54
C GLY A 59 -2.25 19.00 -4.12
N ARG A 60 -2.80 19.17 -5.33
CA ARG A 60 -3.47 18.10 -6.09
C ARG A 60 -2.49 17.33 -6.96
N TYR A 61 -2.74 16.04 -7.15
CA TYR A 61 -1.95 15.16 -8.00
C TYR A 61 -2.79 14.66 -9.18
N ASP A 62 -2.21 14.70 -10.37
CA ASP A 62 -2.75 13.98 -11.53
C ASP A 62 -2.09 12.61 -11.54
N VAL A 63 -2.89 11.55 -11.57
CA VAL A 63 -2.41 10.16 -11.49
C VAL A 63 -2.95 9.32 -12.63
N LYS A 64 -2.16 8.36 -13.10
CA LYS A 64 -2.57 7.33 -14.07
C LYS A 64 -2.72 5.99 -13.36
N ASP A 65 -3.83 5.29 -13.58
CA ASP A 65 -3.96 3.89 -13.14
C ASP A 65 -2.94 3.03 -13.90
N VAL A 66 -2.20 2.18 -13.18
CA VAL A 66 -1.22 1.27 -13.78
C VAL A 66 -1.91 0.17 -14.61
N ASP A 67 -3.19 -0.14 -14.33
CA ASP A 67 -3.91 -1.27 -14.91
C ASP A 67 -4.88 -0.90 -16.05
N ASP A 68 -5.01 0.39 -16.42
CA ASP A 68 -5.94 0.88 -17.47
C ASP A 68 -5.78 0.17 -18.83
N GLU A 69 -4.62 -0.42 -19.10
CA GLU A 69 -4.30 -1.12 -20.35
C GLU A 69 -4.55 -2.66 -20.29
N GLN A 70 -4.83 -3.22 -19.11
CA GLN A 70 -5.03 -4.67 -18.90
C GLN A 70 -6.46 -4.98 -18.42
N LYS A 71 -7.41 -4.98 -19.36
CA LYS A 71 -8.80 -5.48 -19.13
C LYS A 71 -8.78 -6.96 -18.75
N GLY A 72 -8.77 -7.26 -17.45
CA GLY A 72 -9.03 -8.63 -16.96
C GLY A 72 -8.67 -8.91 -15.52
N MET A 73 -7.71 -8.18 -14.94
CA MET A 73 -7.28 -8.40 -13.56
C MET A 73 -7.20 -7.06 -12.84
N VAL A 74 -8.21 -6.76 -12.04
CA VAL A 74 -8.26 -5.49 -11.30
C VAL A 74 -7.40 -5.63 -10.05
N LYS A 75 -6.23 -4.96 -10.01
CA LYS A 75 -5.35 -5.02 -8.85
C LYS A 75 -5.69 -3.91 -7.87
N TRP A 76 -6.80 -4.11 -7.15
CA TRP A 76 -7.14 -3.24 -6.03
C TRP A 76 -6.13 -3.42 -4.89
N ILE A 77 -5.79 -2.31 -4.23
CA ILE A 77 -5.09 -2.36 -2.94
C ILE A 77 -6.16 -2.64 -1.88
N ILE A 78 -5.99 -3.77 -1.20
CA ILE A 78 -6.92 -4.25 -0.18
C ILE A 78 -6.30 -4.12 1.20
N THR A 79 -7.15 -3.89 2.21
CA THR A 79 -6.72 -3.84 3.60
C THR A 79 -6.42 -5.24 4.13
N GLY A 80 -5.28 -5.42 4.76
CA GLY A 80 -4.87 -6.69 5.36
C GLY A 80 -4.19 -6.50 6.71
N VAL A 81 -4.10 -7.60 7.45
CA VAL A 81 -3.40 -7.68 8.74
C VAL A 81 -2.05 -8.32 8.51
N VAL A 82 -0.98 -7.64 8.94
CA VAL A 82 0.38 -8.18 8.89
C VAL A 82 0.50 -9.28 9.95
N GLN A 83 0.69 -10.52 9.50
CA GLN A 83 0.99 -11.66 10.37
C GLN A 83 2.49 -11.74 10.69
N ARG A 84 3.34 -11.40 9.71
CA ARG A 84 4.79 -11.41 9.88
C ARG A 84 5.47 -10.34 9.04
N VAL A 85 6.41 -9.63 9.66
CA VAL A 85 7.32 -8.71 8.96
C VAL A 85 8.51 -9.46 8.35
N PRO A 86 9.12 -8.97 7.25
CA PRO A 86 10.36 -9.52 6.69
C PRO A 86 11.43 -9.70 7.77
N GLN A 87 12.09 -10.86 7.80
CA GLN A 87 13.21 -11.11 8.73
C GLN A 87 14.56 -10.91 8.04
N LEU A 88 14.62 -11.18 6.74
CA LEU A 88 15.76 -10.93 5.87
C LEU A 88 15.45 -9.84 4.83
N ALA A 89 16.49 -9.26 4.26
CA ALA A 89 16.37 -8.19 3.25
C ALA A 89 15.63 -8.62 1.96
N THR A 90 15.55 -9.92 1.71
CA THR A 90 14.86 -10.52 0.55
C THR A 90 13.49 -11.10 0.90
N ASP A 91 13.09 -11.05 2.17
CA ASP A 91 11.81 -11.59 2.60
C ASP A 91 10.66 -10.64 2.27
N ASP A 92 9.51 -11.23 2.01
CA ASP A 92 8.24 -10.53 1.88
C ASP A 92 7.51 -10.43 3.24
N TYR A 93 6.55 -9.52 3.34
CA TYR A 93 5.57 -9.53 4.42
C TYR A 93 4.65 -10.73 4.26
N LEU A 94 4.20 -11.33 5.36
CA LEU A 94 3.06 -12.24 5.33
C LEU A 94 1.81 -11.49 5.80
N VAL A 95 0.83 -11.38 4.91
CA VAL A 95 -0.40 -10.61 5.13
C VAL A 95 -1.61 -11.50 4.95
N THR A 96 -2.58 -11.40 5.86
CA THR A 96 -3.90 -12.03 5.73
C THR A 96 -4.93 -10.97 5.41
N PHE A 97 -5.83 -11.26 4.48
CA PHE A 97 -6.90 -10.35 4.04
C PHE A 97 -8.25 -10.84 4.53
N GLU A 98 -9.16 -9.92 4.82
CA GLU A 98 -10.57 -10.27 5.03
C GLU A 98 -11.16 -10.78 3.71
N ASP A 99 -11.64 -12.01 3.71
CA ASP A 99 -12.17 -12.67 2.52
C ASP A 99 -13.30 -13.65 2.94
N PRO A 100 -14.57 -13.29 2.66
CA PRO A 100 -15.73 -14.11 3.01
C PRO A 100 -15.80 -15.46 2.29
N SER A 101 -14.98 -15.69 1.26
CA SER A 101 -14.94 -16.99 0.58
C SER A 101 -14.28 -18.08 1.42
N TYR A 102 -13.51 -17.71 2.45
CA TYR A 102 -12.93 -18.63 3.42
C TYR A 102 -13.83 -18.79 4.63
N SER A 103 -13.89 -20.01 5.19
CA SER A 103 -14.70 -20.34 6.36
C SER A 103 -14.31 -19.54 7.62
N THR A 104 -13.06 -19.10 7.71
CA THR A 104 -12.53 -18.25 8.78
C THR A 104 -12.85 -16.76 8.59
N GLY A 105 -13.36 -16.37 7.42
CA GLY A 105 -13.48 -14.97 7.00
C GLY A 105 -12.16 -14.30 6.60
N TYR A 106 -11.05 -15.04 6.59
CA TYR A 106 -9.73 -14.54 6.23
C TYR A 106 -9.01 -15.45 5.24
N SER A 107 -8.25 -14.85 4.32
CA SER A 107 -7.33 -15.57 3.45
C SER A 107 -6.23 -16.27 4.28
N PRO A 108 -5.57 -17.33 3.75
CA PRO A 108 -4.29 -17.76 4.28
C PRO A 108 -3.26 -16.60 4.21
N PRO A 109 -2.17 -16.62 5.00
CA PRO A 109 -1.12 -15.62 4.91
C PRO A 109 -0.45 -15.66 3.52
N LEU A 110 -0.49 -14.54 2.82
CA LEU A 110 0.08 -14.38 1.48
C LEU A 110 1.38 -13.56 1.54
N PRO A 111 2.42 -13.93 0.78
CA PRO A 111 3.64 -13.14 0.67
C PRO A 111 3.39 -11.88 -0.18
N ILE A 112 3.65 -10.72 0.41
CA ILE A 112 3.52 -9.41 -0.24
C ILE A 112 4.86 -8.67 -0.16
N PRO A 113 5.48 -8.32 -1.30
CA PRO A 113 6.71 -7.53 -1.31
C PRO A 113 6.53 -6.19 -0.61
N GLN A 114 7.57 -5.74 0.10
CA GLN A 114 7.58 -4.47 0.85
C GLN A 114 7.08 -3.28 0.03
N ARG A 115 7.37 -3.24 -1.27
CA ARG A 115 6.91 -2.20 -2.20
C ARG A 115 5.38 -2.02 -2.25
N TYR A 116 4.63 -3.08 -1.98
CA TYR A 116 3.17 -3.09 -2.09
C TYR A 116 2.47 -3.06 -0.73
N VAL A 117 3.22 -2.88 0.36
CA VAL A 117 2.68 -2.72 1.72
C VAL A 117 2.85 -1.25 2.12
N VAL A 118 1.72 -0.56 2.29
CA VAL A 118 1.69 0.84 2.73
C VAL A 118 0.92 0.98 4.03
N PRO A 119 1.22 1.98 4.88
CA PRO A 119 0.42 2.26 6.06
C PRO A 119 -1.04 2.53 5.71
N PHE A 120 -1.95 1.96 6.48
CA PHE A 120 -3.38 2.23 6.32
C PHE A 120 -3.69 3.68 6.70
N LYS A 121 -4.36 4.40 5.80
CA LYS A 121 -4.87 5.76 6.06
C LYS A 121 -6.39 5.72 6.18
N GLU A 122 -6.91 6.09 7.35
CA GLU A 122 -8.35 6.23 7.54
C GLU A 122 -8.87 7.39 6.68
N ILE A 123 -9.88 7.11 5.87
CA ILE A 123 -10.55 8.14 5.05
C ILE A 123 -11.58 8.84 5.94
N LYS A 124 -11.25 10.08 6.36
CA LYS A 124 -12.14 10.93 7.16
C LYS A 124 -13.48 11.10 6.43
N GLY A 125 -14.57 10.72 7.10
CA GLY A 125 -15.95 10.80 6.58
C GLY A 125 -16.70 9.47 6.49
N LYS A 126 -16.02 8.32 6.60
CA LYS A 126 -16.68 7.01 6.75
C LYS A 126 -16.94 6.69 8.23
N ASN A 127 -18.10 7.08 8.74
CA ASN A 127 -18.64 6.47 9.96
C ASN A 127 -18.94 4.99 9.68
N LYS A 128 -18.03 4.07 10.00
CA LYS A 128 -18.39 2.65 10.11
C LYS A 128 -19.32 2.53 11.32
N SER A 129 -20.63 2.36 11.09
CA SER A 129 -21.55 1.89 12.11
C SER A 129 -21.05 0.53 12.59
N ARG A 130 -20.35 0.51 13.73
CA ARG A 130 -20.10 -0.71 14.48
C ARG A 130 -21.45 -1.16 15.02
N SER A 131 -22.11 -2.08 14.34
CA SER A 131 -23.16 -2.89 14.95
C SER A 131 -22.46 -3.78 15.98
N VAL A 132 -22.44 -3.31 17.22
CA VAL A 132 -22.15 -4.18 18.37
C VAL A 132 -23.31 -5.16 18.41
N GLY A 133 -23.06 -6.41 18.03
CA GLY A 133 -23.97 -7.50 18.30
C GLY A 133 -24.01 -7.70 19.81
N SER A 134 -25.15 -7.39 20.40
CA SER A 134 -25.52 -7.83 21.74
C SER A 134 -25.92 -9.30 21.66
N ASP A 135 -25.30 -10.14 22.48
CA ASP A 135 -25.93 -11.29 23.15
C ASP A 135 -25.17 -11.59 24.44
#